data_AF-A0A7L1KB85-F1
#
_entry.id   AF-A0A7L1KB85-F1
#
_cell.length_a   1.000
_cell.length_b   1.000
_cell.length_c   1.000
_cell.angle_alpha   90.00
_cell.angle_beta   90.00
_cell.angle_gamma   90.00
#
_symmetry.space_group_name_H-M   'P 1'
#
loop_
_entity.id
_entity.type
_entity.pdbx_description
1 polymer ?
#
loop_
_entity_poly.entity_id
_entity_poly.type
_entity_poly.pdbx_seq_one_letter_code
_entity_poly.pdbx_strand_id
1 'polypeptide(L)'
;PSLVEHLRGKKHQRLRALRAERRAQEQRSLFVTGFARGTSGAELADYFRTYGDVATGVMDKEKGAYAIVELREAAGRERALAEPQHHLAGHRLRVRPREQKGFGSSQVDTQMSRLVELLELSEAERRVRHLLVTLFQEVFTEFFPGCAVLPFGSSVNGFDAHGCDLDLLLDLEPTKSLQAAATGDLPASEDSILSDIDLAVTPAPEVLELVATVLRRCVPGVRRVRAVPTARRPVVKFCHKQSGLAGDISIDNRLALLNTRFLQLCAEADERVRPVVYAVRLWAKQQGLAGNPSGGGPLLNNYALTLLVLFFLQTRSPPVLPTVARLRDMAGDEDRAVVGGWDCSFPRDAASLEPSTNTE
;
A
#
# COMPACT_ATOMS: atom_id res chain seq x y z
N PRO A 1 -20.36 -23.03 3.92
CA PRO A 1 -21.16 -22.47 5.03
C PRO A 1 -22.15 -21.42 4.51
N SER A 2 -23.44 -21.58 4.82
CA SER A 2 -24.45 -20.59 4.46
C SER A 2 -24.24 -19.29 5.25
N LEU A 3 -24.77 -18.16 4.75
CA LEU A 3 -24.77 -16.90 5.49
C LEU A 3 -25.41 -17.06 6.88
N VAL A 4 -26.47 -17.87 6.98
CA VAL A 4 -27.17 -18.17 8.22
C VAL A 4 -26.27 -18.91 9.23
N GLU A 5 -25.49 -19.88 8.76
CA GLU A 5 -24.50 -20.59 9.61
C GLU A 5 -23.38 -19.65 10.06
N HIS A 6 -22.88 -18.77 9.19
CA HIS A 6 -21.88 -17.76 9.56
C HIS A 6 -22.39 -16.85 10.68
N LEU A 7 -23.62 -16.32 10.54
CA LEU A 7 -24.23 -15.40 11.51
C LEU A 7 -24.45 -16.06 12.88
N ARG A 8 -24.70 -17.37 12.92
CA ARG A 8 -24.84 -18.16 14.15
C ARG A 8 -23.52 -18.65 14.72
N GLY A 9 -22.41 -18.51 13.98
CA GLY A 9 -21.10 -19.00 14.40
C GLY A 9 -20.55 -18.27 15.63
N LYS A 10 -19.88 -19.02 16.51
CA LYS A 10 -19.26 -18.50 17.76
C LYS A 10 -18.36 -17.27 17.50
N LYS A 11 -17.62 -17.25 16.38
CA LYS A 11 -16.76 -16.12 15.98
C LYS A 11 -17.58 -14.85 15.68
N HIS A 12 -18.69 -14.97 14.96
CA HIS A 12 -19.57 -13.83 14.64
C HIS A 12 -20.26 -13.30 15.90
N GLN A 13 -20.77 -14.20 16.75
CA GLN A 13 -21.38 -13.81 18.03
C GLN A 13 -20.38 -13.10 18.95
N ARG A 14 -19.14 -13.61 19.05
CA ARG A 14 -18.06 -12.95 19.82
C ARG A 14 -17.75 -11.55 19.27
N LEU A 15 -17.64 -11.39 17.96
CA LEU A 15 -17.41 -10.07 17.35
C LEU A 15 -18.58 -9.11 17.58
N ARG A 16 -19.83 -9.59 17.54
CA ARG A 16 -21.01 -8.81 17.91
C ARG A 16 -20.95 -8.35 19.36
N ALA A 17 -20.65 -9.26 20.29
CA ALA A 17 -20.49 -8.93 21.71
C ALA A 17 -19.39 -7.89 21.93
N LEU A 18 -18.22 -8.08 21.30
CA LEU A 18 -17.11 -7.13 21.38
C LEU A 18 -17.48 -5.74 20.83
N ARG A 19 -18.26 -5.67 19.72
CA ARG A 19 -18.76 -4.40 19.19
C ARG A 19 -19.76 -3.73 20.11
N ALA A 20 -20.67 -4.50 20.72
CA ALA A 20 -21.61 -3.98 21.71
C ALA A 20 -20.88 -3.46 22.96
N GLU A 21 -19.87 -4.19 23.43
CA GLU A 21 -19.03 -3.78 24.55
C GLU A 21 -18.27 -2.49 24.23
N ARG A 22 -17.64 -2.38 23.05
CA ARG A 22 -16.97 -1.12 22.62
C ARG A 22 -17.93 0.06 22.56
N ARG A 23 -19.14 -0.13 22.02
CA ARG A 23 -20.20 0.91 22.01
C ARG A 23 -20.61 1.32 23.44
N ALA A 24 -20.75 0.35 24.34
CA ALA A 24 -21.04 0.64 25.74
C ALA A 24 -19.89 1.41 26.41
N GLN A 25 -18.63 1.02 26.14
CA GLN A 25 -17.45 1.74 26.61
C GLN A 25 -17.40 3.17 26.10
N GLU A 26 -17.72 3.42 24.82
CA GLU A 26 -17.83 4.76 24.25
C GLU A 26 -18.87 5.62 24.99
N GLN A 27 -20.05 5.05 25.24
CA GLN A 27 -21.13 5.75 25.93
C GLN A 27 -20.82 6.10 27.38
N ARG A 28 -19.73 5.58 27.95
CA ARG A 28 -19.29 5.84 29.32
C ARG A 28 -17.85 6.36 29.43
N SER A 29 -17.22 6.70 28.29
CA SER A 29 -15.83 7.22 28.26
C SER A 29 -15.77 8.72 27.96
N LEU A 30 -14.80 9.38 28.57
CA LEU A 30 -14.44 10.78 28.37
C LEU A 30 -13.06 10.88 27.73
N PHE A 31 -12.88 11.87 26.86
CA PHE A 31 -11.58 12.29 26.36
C PHE A 31 -11.15 13.56 27.08
N VAL A 32 -10.01 13.52 27.76
CA VAL A 32 -9.55 14.56 28.68
C VAL A 32 -8.18 15.07 28.22
N THR A 33 -8.01 16.38 28.19
CA THR A 33 -6.75 17.06 27.85
C THR A 33 -6.55 18.27 28.75
N GLY A 34 -5.36 18.89 28.74
CA GLY A 34 -5.09 20.13 29.48
C GLY A 34 -4.69 19.96 30.94
N PHE A 35 -4.46 18.73 31.40
CA PHE A 35 -3.83 18.45 32.70
C PHE A 35 -2.32 18.73 32.67
N ALA A 36 -1.73 18.96 33.84
CA ALA A 36 -0.31 19.27 33.98
C ALA A 36 0.59 18.10 33.54
N ARG A 37 1.78 18.40 33.01
CA ARG A 37 2.80 17.36 32.76
C ARG A 37 3.18 16.69 34.07
N GLY A 38 3.19 15.36 34.08
CA GLY A 38 3.46 14.56 35.28
C GLY A 38 2.21 14.16 36.07
N THR A 39 1.02 14.65 35.71
CA THR A 39 -0.25 14.16 36.30
C THR A 39 -0.37 12.67 36.07
N SER A 40 -0.59 11.91 37.16
CA SER A 40 -0.75 10.47 37.12
C SER A 40 -2.17 10.07 36.71
N GLY A 41 -2.32 8.85 36.21
CA GLY A 41 -3.63 8.31 35.86
C GLY A 41 -4.52 8.13 37.09
N ALA A 42 -3.92 7.92 38.26
CA ALA A 42 -4.63 7.82 39.54
C ALA A 42 -5.22 9.18 39.95
N GLU A 43 -4.46 10.28 39.86
CA GLU A 43 -4.97 11.63 40.17
C GLU A 43 -6.13 12.03 39.26
N LEU A 44 -6.03 11.73 37.96
CA LEU A 44 -7.14 11.94 37.02
C LEU A 44 -8.35 11.06 37.38
N ALA A 45 -8.14 9.78 37.66
CA ALA A 45 -9.22 8.88 38.06
C ALA A 45 -9.92 9.36 39.33
N ASP A 46 -9.16 9.74 40.36
CA ASP A 46 -9.67 10.26 41.63
C ASP A 46 -10.50 11.52 41.43
N TYR A 47 -10.05 12.46 40.59
CA TYR A 47 -10.84 13.63 40.21
C TYR A 47 -12.19 13.24 39.59
N PHE A 48 -12.18 12.33 38.61
CA PHE A 48 -13.41 11.92 37.92
C PHE A 48 -14.33 11.03 38.76
N ARG A 49 -13.88 10.46 39.89
CA ARG A 49 -14.76 9.76 40.84
C ARG A 49 -15.86 10.65 41.40
N THR A 50 -15.66 11.96 41.42
CA THR A 50 -16.70 12.94 41.81
C THR A 50 -17.93 12.90 40.89
N TYR A 51 -17.75 12.46 39.64
CA TYR A 51 -18.84 12.33 38.66
C TYR A 51 -19.38 10.91 38.55
N GLY A 52 -18.68 9.89 39.07
CA GLY A 52 -19.13 8.49 39.15
C GLY A 52 -17.98 7.51 39.23
N ASP A 53 -18.27 6.23 39.49
CA ASP A 53 -17.24 5.21 39.63
C ASP A 53 -16.40 5.08 38.34
N VAL A 54 -15.10 5.32 38.47
CA VAL A 54 -14.14 5.17 37.37
C VAL A 54 -13.78 3.69 37.22
N ALA A 55 -14.07 3.12 36.06
CA ALA A 55 -13.73 1.75 35.69
C ALA A 55 -12.25 1.65 35.30
N THR A 56 -11.79 2.52 34.39
CA THR A 56 -10.39 2.56 33.93
C THR A 56 -9.99 3.98 33.51
N GLY A 57 -8.70 4.30 33.68
CA GLY A 57 -8.09 5.53 33.16
C GLY A 57 -6.85 5.20 32.35
N VAL A 58 -6.87 5.49 31.05
CA VAL A 58 -5.74 5.24 30.14
C VAL A 58 -5.13 6.57 29.70
N MET A 59 -3.84 6.76 29.98
CA MET A 59 -3.10 7.94 29.52
C MET A 59 -2.19 7.61 28.33
N ASP A 60 -1.99 8.62 27.48
CA ASP A 60 -0.94 8.59 26.46
C ASP A 60 0.45 8.49 27.11
N LYS A 61 1.13 7.36 26.88
CA LYS A 61 2.41 7.01 27.49
C LYS A 61 3.61 7.78 26.91
N GLU A 62 3.48 8.33 25.71
CA GLU A 62 4.62 8.99 25.05
C GLU A 62 4.70 10.48 25.35
N LYS A 63 3.55 11.17 25.39
CA LYS A 63 3.51 12.64 25.49
C LYS A 63 2.68 13.17 26.65
N GLY A 64 1.90 12.32 27.33
CA GLY A 64 0.96 12.76 28.38
C GLY A 64 -0.03 13.80 27.88
N ALA A 65 -0.34 13.79 26.58
CA ALA A 65 -1.09 14.87 25.92
C ALA A 65 -2.61 14.73 26.14
N TYR A 66 -3.08 13.50 26.35
CA TYR A 66 -4.49 13.20 26.59
C TYR A 66 -4.67 11.97 27.48
N ALA A 67 -5.86 11.86 28.07
CA ALA A 67 -6.31 10.72 28.85
C ALA A 67 -7.72 10.30 28.40
N ILE A 68 -7.99 9.00 28.46
CA ILE A 68 -9.32 8.44 28.30
C ILE A 68 -9.76 7.93 29.68
N VAL A 69 -10.86 8.48 30.18
CA VAL A 69 -11.43 8.10 31.47
C VAL A 69 -12.74 7.37 31.21
N GLU A 70 -12.78 6.08 31.55
CA GLU A 70 -13.96 5.24 31.43
C GLU A 70 -14.67 5.16 32.79
N LEU A 71 -15.93 5.58 32.81
CA LEU A 71 -16.82 5.46 33.95
C LEU A 71 -17.61 4.14 33.86
N ARG A 72 -18.05 3.60 35.00
CA ARG A 72 -18.88 2.38 35.03
C ARG A 72 -20.26 2.63 34.42
N GLU A 73 -20.79 3.84 34.59
CA GLU A 73 -22.14 4.22 34.19
C GLU A 73 -22.13 5.43 33.25
N ALA A 74 -23.01 5.40 32.24
CA ALA A 74 -23.18 6.51 31.29
C ALA A 74 -23.63 7.80 32.00
N ALA A 75 -24.42 7.70 33.08
CA ALA A 75 -24.87 8.86 33.85
C ALA A 75 -23.70 9.68 34.42
N GLY A 76 -22.59 9.04 34.80
CA GLY A 76 -21.41 9.75 35.26
C GLY A 76 -20.74 10.55 34.14
N ARG A 77 -20.74 10.01 32.92
CA ARG A 77 -20.21 10.72 31.74
C ARG A 77 -21.03 11.97 31.46
N GLU A 78 -22.35 11.87 31.50
CA GLU A 78 -23.24 13.01 31.27
C GLU A 78 -23.06 14.10 32.34
N ARG A 79 -22.92 13.72 33.62
CA ARG A 79 -22.60 14.68 34.70
C ARG A 79 -21.27 15.39 34.46
N ALA A 80 -20.23 14.64 34.10
CA ALA A 80 -18.93 15.23 33.79
C ALA A 80 -19.01 16.17 32.57
N LEU A 81 -19.74 15.82 31.52
CA LEU A 81 -19.88 16.68 30.34
C LEU A 81 -20.76 17.91 30.58
N ALA A 82 -21.67 17.87 31.55
CA ALA A 82 -22.52 18.99 31.94
C ALA A 82 -21.78 20.03 32.80
N GLU A 83 -20.64 19.66 33.40
CA GLU A 83 -19.82 20.59 34.17
C GLU A 83 -19.17 21.63 33.21
N PRO A 84 -19.47 22.93 33.37
CA PRO A 84 -18.95 23.96 32.49
C PRO A 84 -17.42 24.12 32.58
N GLN A 85 -16.82 23.82 33.75
CA GLN A 85 -15.40 24.01 33.97
C GLN A 85 -14.80 22.91 34.84
N HIS A 86 -13.77 22.26 34.30
CA HIS A 86 -12.97 21.30 35.05
C HIS A 86 -11.60 21.88 35.39
N HIS A 87 -11.18 21.72 36.64
CA HIS A 87 -9.86 22.13 37.11
C HIS A 87 -9.24 21.03 37.97
N LEU A 88 -7.99 20.69 37.69
CA LEU A 88 -7.20 19.75 38.47
C LEU A 88 -5.82 20.36 38.72
N ALA A 89 -5.43 20.47 39.99
CA ALA A 89 -4.16 21.08 40.41
C ALA A 89 -3.90 22.45 39.74
N GLY A 90 -4.93 23.31 39.70
CA GLY A 90 -4.85 24.65 39.09
C GLY A 90 -4.85 24.69 37.56
N HIS A 91 -4.88 23.53 36.87
CA HIS A 91 -4.90 23.45 35.43
C HIS A 91 -6.31 23.16 34.92
N ARG A 92 -6.75 23.93 33.91
CA ARG A 92 -8.07 23.76 33.30
C ARG A 92 -8.09 22.55 32.39
N LEU A 93 -8.92 21.56 32.71
CA LEU A 93 -9.12 20.39 31.87
C LEU A 93 -10.12 20.71 30.75
N ARG A 94 -9.86 20.15 29.57
CA ARG A 94 -10.82 20.08 28.47
C ARG A 94 -11.33 18.65 28.36
N VAL A 95 -12.58 18.49 28.78
CA VAL A 95 -13.32 17.22 28.79
C VAL A 95 -14.28 17.20 27.60
N ARG A 96 -14.26 16.12 26.82
CA ARG A 96 -15.10 15.93 25.63
C ARG A 96 -15.63 14.51 25.58
N PRO A 97 -16.73 14.26 24.86
CA PRO A 97 -17.14 12.90 24.53
C PRO A 97 -16.00 12.18 23.82
N ARG A 98 -15.80 10.89 24.12
CA ARG A 98 -14.89 10.06 23.34
C ARG A 98 -15.49 9.83 21.96
N GLU A 99 -15.02 10.58 20.97
CA GLU A 99 -15.43 10.37 19.58
C GLU A 99 -14.69 9.17 18.96
N GLN A 100 -15.46 8.25 18.37
CA GLN A 100 -14.92 7.33 17.38
C GLN A 100 -15.16 7.98 16.01
N LYS A 101 -14.14 8.06 15.16
CA LYS A 101 -14.36 8.28 13.73
C LYS A 101 -15.03 7.02 13.17
N GLY A 102 -16.36 6.96 13.25
CA GLY A 102 -17.13 5.95 12.54
C GLY A 102 -16.99 6.15 11.04
N PHE A 103 -17.23 5.10 10.26
CA PHE A 103 -17.52 5.32 8.84
C PHE A 103 -18.85 6.06 8.76
N GLY A 104 -18.88 7.23 8.13
CA GLY A 104 -20.05 8.11 8.06
C GLY A 104 -21.24 7.58 7.27
N SER A 105 -21.18 6.34 6.75
CA SER A 105 -22.26 5.69 6.00
C SER A 105 -22.61 4.32 6.60
N SER A 106 -23.89 3.97 6.58
CA SER A 106 -24.42 2.66 6.96
C SER A 106 -24.35 1.63 5.83
N GLN A 107 -24.13 2.07 4.58
CA GLN A 107 -24.07 1.23 3.39
C GLN A 107 -22.66 0.70 3.15
N VAL A 108 -22.54 -0.59 2.82
CA VAL A 108 -21.25 -1.26 2.68
C VAL A 108 -20.50 -0.78 1.45
N ASP A 109 -21.19 -0.54 0.33
CA ASP A 109 -20.63 0.05 -0.90
C ASP A 109 -19.93 1.39 -0.61
N THR A 110 -20.59 2.27 0.12
CA THR A 110 -20.08 3.60 0.45
C THR A 110 -18.89 3.48 1.41
N GLN A 111 -18.94 2.54 2.36
CA GLN A 111 -17.81 2.25 3.24
C GLN A 111 -16.58 1.73 2.47
N MET A 112 -16.79 0.86 1.49
CA MET A 112 -15.72 0.31 0.66
C MET A 112 -15.13 1.37 -0.28
N SER A 113 -15.98 2.23 -0.85
CA SER A 113 -15.52 3.37 -1.67
C SER A 113 -14.70 4.36 -0.83
N ARG A 114 -15.20 4.71 0.36
CA ARG A 114 -14.46 5.55 1.31
C ARG A 114 -13.15 4.90 1.78
N LEU A 115 -13.11 3.57 1.85
CA LEU A 115 -11.89 2.86 2.19
C LEU A 115 -10.82 3.03 1.12
N VAL A 116 -11.19 3.04 -0.16
CA VAL A 116 -10.25 3.33 -1.26
C VAL A 116 -9.66 4.72 -1.09
N GLU A 117 -10.49 5.75 -0.94
CA GLU A 117 -10.06 7.15 -0.76
C GLU A 117 -9.11 7.36 0.44
N LEU A 118 -9.30 6.57 1.51
CA LEU A 118 -8.49 6.67 2.73
C LEU A 118 -7.15 5.92 2.65
N LEU A 119 -7.02 4.98 1.72
CA LEU A 119 -5.87 4.10 1.63
C LEU A 119 -5.02 4.36 0.40
N GLU A 120 -5.62 4.77 -0.72
CA GLU A 120 -4.91 5.03 -1.96
C GLU A 120 -3.94 6.22 -1.82
N LEU A 121 -2.94 6.23 -2.69
CA LEU A 121 -1.97 7.30 -2.76
C LEU A 121 -2.65 8.61 -3.13
N SER A 122 -2.36 9.63 -2.33
CA SER A 122 -2.69 11.01 -2.64
C SER A 122 -1.97 11.49 -3.91
N GLU A 123 -2.49 12.54 -4.55
CA GLU A 123 -1.80 13.16 -5.70
C GLU A 123 -0.37 13.59 -5.36
N ALA A 124 -0.13 14.10 -4.15
CA ALA A 124 1.20 14.50 -3.70
C ALA A 124 2.16 13.31 -3.66
N GLU A 125 1.71 12.16 -3.14
CA GLU A 125 2.48 10.92 -3.12
C GLU A 125 2.76 10.35 -4.51
N ARG A 126 1.80 10.48 -5.44
CA ARG A 126 1.99 10.09 -6.85
C ARG A 126 3.03 11.01 -7.52
N ARG A 127 2.95 12.33 -7.29
CA ARG A 127 3.93 13.31 -7.79
C ARG A 127 5.33 13.04 -7.26
N VAL A 128 5.49 12.74 -5.97
CA VAL A 128 6.79 12.40 -5.38
C VAL A 128 7.38 11.14 -6.02
N ARG A 129 6.57 10.10 -6.26
CA ARG A 129 7.03 8.89 -6.98
C ARG A 129 7.46 9.22 -8.41
N HIS A 130 6.68 10.02 -9.13
CA HIS A 130 7.03 10.45 -10.49
C HIS A 130 8.36 11.22 -10.51
N LEU A 131 8.56 12.19 -9.61
CA LEU A 131 9.81 12.93 -9.50
C LEU A 131 11.02 12.03 -9.19
N LEU A 132 10.84 10.98 -8.37
CA LEU A 132 11.91 10.01 -8.13
C LEU A 132 12.21 9.14 -9.33
N VAL A 133 11.19 8.71 -10.08
CA VAL A 133 11.40 7.97 -11.33
C VAL A 133 12.16 8.83 -12.33
N THR A 134 11.81 10.12 -12.48
CA THR A 134 12.54 11.07 -13.34
C THR A 134 13.98 11.27 -12.88
N LEU A 135 14.21 11.48 -11.59
CA LEU A 135 15.57 11.60 -11.03
C LEU A 135 16.41 10.35 -11.32
N PHE A 136 15.82 9.16 -11.13
CA PHE A 136 16.54 7.91 -11.35
C PHE A 136 16.82 7.73 -12.84
N GLN A 137 15.87 8.10 -13.71
CA GLN A 137 16.03 8.09 -15.15
C GLN A 137 17.19 8.99 -15.58
N GLU A 138 17.23 10.25 -15.13
CA GLU A 138 18.31 11.20 -15.45
C GLU A 138 19.68 10.65 -15.03
N VAL A 139 19.81 10.17 -13.79
CA VAL A 139 21.08 9.62 -13.31
C VAL A 139 21.47 8.37 -14.07
N PHE A 140 20.55 7.43 -14.32
CA PHE A 140 20.89 6.20 -15.03
C PHE A 140 21.22 6.43 -16.51
N THR A 141 20.63 7.43 -17.17
CA THR A 141 20.93 7.75 -18.58
C THR A 141 22.38 8.18 -18.79
N GLU A 142 23.00 8.85 -17.80
CA GLU A 142 24.43 9.21 -17.84
C GLU A 142 25.36 7.98 -17.87
N PHE A 143 24.90 6.87 -17.28
CA PHE A 143 25.67 5.62 -17.15
C PHE A 143 25.27 4.54 -18.15
N PHE A 144 24.00 4.54 -18.56
CA PHE A 144 23.38 3.57 -19.44
C PHE A 144 22.59 4.31 -20.50
N PRO A 145 23.24 4.76 -21.59
CA PRO A 145 22.56 5.51 -22.64
C PRO A 145 21.34 4.75 -23.19
N GLY A 146 20.21 5.44 -23.30
CA GLY A 146 18.95 4.88 -23.79
C GLY A 146 18.19 3.97 -22.81
N CYS A 147 18.68 3.73 -21.59
CA CYS A 147 17.94 2.92 -20.61
C CYS A 147 16.59 3.54 -20.25
N ALA A 148 15.65 2.74 -19.77
CA ALA A 148 14.37 3.22 -19.26
C ALA A 148 14.11 2.77 -17.81
N VAL A 149 13.69 3.71 -16.95
CA VAL A 149 13.27 3.43 -15.57
C VAL A 149 11.74 3.35 -15.54
N LEU A 150 11.22 2.14 -15.38
CA LEU A 150 9.80 1.84 -15.50
C LEU A 150 9.23 1.44 -14.14
N PRO A 151 8.30 2.22 -13.54
CA PRO A 151 7.64 1.82 -12.30
C PRO A 151 6.72 0.62 -12.56
N PHE A 152 6.68 -0.30 -11.60
CA PHE A 152 5.75 -1.42 -11.62
C PHE A 152 5.19 -1.72 -10.23
N GLY A 153 4.31 -2.72 -10.14
CA GLY A 153 3.78 -3.18 -8.88
C GLY A 153 2.81 -2.20 -8.24
N SER A 154 2.86 -2.10 -6.92
CA SER A 154 1.83 -1.40 -6.14
C SER A 154 1.72 0.09 -6.46
N SER A 155 2.78 0.73 -6.97
CA SER A 155 2.73 2.17 -7.27
C SER A 155 1.85 2.54 -8.47
N VAL A 156 1.58 1.58 -9.37
CA VAL A 156 0.92 1.85 -10.68
C VAL A 156 -0.11 0.79 -11.09
N ASN A 157 -0.32 -0.29 -10.33
CA ASN A 157 -1.25 -1.37 -10.69
C ASN A 157 -2.74 -1.09 -10.41
N GLY A 158 -3.12 0.14 -10.02
CA GLY A 158 -4.49 0.49 -9.65
C GLY A 158 -4.92 0.07 -8.23
N PHE A 159 -4.01 -0.52 -7.44
CA PHE A 159 -4.28 -0.96 -6.06
C PHE A 159 -3.20 -0.48 -5.11
N ASP A 160 -2.77 0.76 -5.31
CA ASP A 160 -1.76 1.43 -4.51
C ASP A 160 -2.21 1.66 -3.06
N ALA A 161 -1.26 1.89 -2.15
CA ALA A 161 -1.61 2.21 -0.77
C ALA A 161 -0.57 3.12 -0.14
N HIS A 162 -0.97 3.99 0.78
CA HIS A 162 -0.05 4.83 1.55
C HIS A 162 1.15 4.05 2.07
N GLY A 163 2.35 4.57 1.80
CA GLY A 163 3.61 3.94 2.18
C GLY A 163 3.97 2.65 1.45
N CYS A 164 3.30 2.28 0.36
CA CYS A 164 3.72 1.16 -0.47
C CYS A 164 5.07 1.44 -1.15
N ASP A 165 5.82 0.37 -1.40
CA ASP A 165 7.13 0.40 -2.05
C ASP A 165 7.06 0.98 -3.48
N LEU A 166 8.19 1.54 -3.92
CA LEU A 166 8.44 2.01 -5.28
C LEU A 166 9.31 1.00 -6.02
N ASP A 167 8.67 0.02 -6.68
CA ASP A 167 9.36 -1.01 -7.45
C ASP A 167 9.63 -0.53 -8.88
N LEU A 168 10.86 -0.69 -9.35
CA LEU A 168 11.33 -0.18 -10.64
C LEU A 168 11.99 -1.30 -11.48
N LEU A 169 11.71 -1.31 -12.77
CA LEU A 169 12.53 -2.02 -13.76
C LEU A 169 13.46 -1.00 -14.41
N LEU A 170 14.76 -1.26 -14.37
CA LEU A 170 15.76 -0.59 -15.21
C LEU A 170 15.92 -1.43 -16.48
N ASP A 171 15.28 -1.01 -17.57
CA ASP A 171 15.38 -1.66 -18.87
C ASP A 171 16.66 -1.23 -19.57
N LEU A 172 17.61 -2.16 -19.67
CA LEU A 172 18.92 -1.97 -20.28
C LEU A 172 18.98 -2.48 -21.72
N GLU A 173 17.88 -3.02 -22.27
CA GLU A 173 17.87 -3.57 -23.62
C GLU A 173 18.21 -2.54 -24.71
N PRO A 174 17.72 -1.28 -24.64
CA PRO A 174 18.14 -0.26 -25.59
C PRO A 174 19.64 0.03 -25.50
N THR A 175 20.19 0.09 -24.28
CA THR A 175 21.64 0.32 -24.05
C THR A 175 22.49 -0.79 -24.67
N LYS A 176 22.11 -2.06 -24.48
CA LYS A 176 22.80 -3.20 -25.11
C LYS A 176 22.77 -3.11 -26.64
N SER A 177 21.62 -2.72 -27.20
CA SER A 177 21.46 -2.57 -28.65
C SER A 177 22.36 -1.47 -29.22
N LEU A 178 22.50 -0.35 -28.49
CA LEU A 178 23.40 0.73 -28.87
C LEU A 178 24.88 0.31 -28.80
N GLN A 179 25.29 -0.42 -27.75
CA GLN A 179 26.66 -0.95 -27.63
C GLN A 179 27.00 -1.92 -28.77
N ALA A 180 26.06 -2.80 -29.14
CA ALA A 180 26.22 -3.72 -30.26
C ALA A 180 26.33 -3.02 -31.63
N ALA A 181 25.72 -1.84 -31.79
CA ALA A 181 25.84 -1.04 -33.01
C ALA A 181 27.15 -0.23 -33.06
N ALA A 182 27.68 0.18 -31.91
CA ALA A 182 28.89 1.00 -31.80
C ALA A 182 30.21 0.21 -31.96
N THR A 183 30.19 -1.11 -31.72
CA THR A 183 31.34 -1.99 -32.00
C THR A 183 31.64 -2.18 -33.50
N GLY A 184 30.83 -1.59 -34.39
CA GLY A 184 31.16 -1.36 -35.79
C GLY A 184 31.73 0.04 -36.04
N ASP A 185 33.05 0.12 -36.26
CA ASP A 185 33.80 1.20 -36.93
C ASP A 185 33.69 2.67 -36.45
N LEU A 186 33.30 2.97 -35.21
CA LEU A 186 33.34 4.35 -34.67
C LEU A 186 34.39 4.54 -33.55
N PRO A 187 35.13 5.67 -33.52
CA PRO A 187 36.07 5.96 -32.44
C PRO A 187 35.30 6.18 -31.13
N ALA A 188 35.63 5.39 -30.11
CA ALA A 188 35.05 5.54 -28.77
C ALA A 188 35.34 6.95 -28.22
N SER A 189 34.31 7.67 -27.76
CA SER A 189 34.53 8.92 -27.03
C SER A 189 35.08 8.60 -25.64
N GLU A 190 36.28 9.08 -25.33
CA GLU A 190 37.05 8.78 -24.11
C GLU A 190 36.43 9.32 -22.79
N ASP A 191 35.28 10.00 -22.84
CA ASP A 191 34.73 10.76 -21.71
C ASP A 191 33.62 10.05 -20.90
N SER A 192 33.21 8.81 -21.25
CA SER A 192 32.18 8.08 -20.49
C SER A 192 32.81 7.04 -19.56
N ILE A 193 32.76 7.29 -18.25
CA ILE A 193 33.43 6.50 -17.19
C ILE A 193 32.94 5.03 -17.12
N LEU A 194 31.89 4.64 -17.86
CA LEU A 194 31.36 3.27 -17.95
C LEU A 194 31.29 2.70 -19.38
N SER A 195 31.94 3.33 -20.38
CA SER A 195 31.98 2.81 -21.76
C SER A 195 32.64 1.43 -21.90
N ASP A 196 33.35 0.96 -20.87
CA ASP A 196 34.19 -0.24 -20.93
C ASP A 196 33.46 -1.53 -20.51
N ILE A 197 32.22 -1.45 -20.02
CA ILE A 197 31.44 -2.63 -19.60
C ILE A 197 30.48 -3.04 -20.70
N ASP A 198 30.77 -4.17 -21.35
CA ASP A 198 29.87 -4.80 -22.30
C ASP A 198 28.70 -5.48 -21.54
N LEU A 199 27.54 -4.81 -21.52
CA LEU A 199 26.34 -5.29 -20.83
C LEU A 199 25.72 -6.53 -21.48
N ALA A 200 26.12 -6.90 -22.71
CA ALA A 200 25.63 -8.08 -23.39
C ALA A 200 26.27 -9.37 -22.84
N VAL A 201 27.53 -9.30 -22.41
CA VAL A 201 28.29 -10.44 -21.88
C VAL A 201 28.45 -10.41 -20.36
N THR A 202 28.27 -9.24 -19.73
CA THR A 202 28.42 -9.10 -18.28
C THR A 202 27.34 -9.88 -17.53
N PRO A 203 27.70 -10.74 -16.56
CA PRO A 203 26.73 -11.48 -15.77
C PRO A 203 25.76 -10.58 -15.00
N ALA A 204 24.49 -10.97 -14.93
CA ALA A 204 23.44 -10.19 -14.26
C ALA A 204 23.79 -9.75 -12.81
N PRO A 205 24.45 -10.57 -11.96
CA PRO A 205 24.88 -10.13 -10.63
C PRO A 205 25.86 -8.95 -10.64
N GLU A 206 26.77 -8.90 -11.62
CA GLU A 206 27.75 -7.82 -11.74
C GLU A 206 27.07 -6.52 -12.21
N VAL A 207 26.16 -6.62 -13.18
CA VAL A 207 25.31 -5.48 -13.59
C VAL A 207 24.50 -4.96 -12.40
N LEU A 208 23.98 -5.85 -11.56
CA LEU A 208 23.21 -5.48 -10.37
C LEU A 208 24.06 -4.72 -9.33
N GLU A 209 25.31 -5.13 -9.13
CA GLU A 209 26.26 -4.41 -8.27
C GLU A 209 26.68 -3.06 -8.85
N LEU A 210 26.79 -2.95 -10.17
CA LEU A 210 27.02 -1.69 -10.86
C LEU A 210 25.85 -0.72 -10.64
N VAL A 211 24.61 -1.17 -10.84
CA VAL A 211 23.40 -0.40 -10.53
C VAL A 211 23.39 0.05 -9.07
N ALA A 212 23.73 -0.85 -8.13
CA ALA A 212 23.84 -0.52 -6.72
C ALA A 212 24.94 0.51 -6.43
N THR A 213 26.03 0.52 -7.20
CA THR A 213 27.13 1.49 -7.07
C THR A 213 26.71 2.86 -7.56
N VAL A 214 26.04 2.94 -8.72
CA VAL A 214 25.46 4.18 -9.26
C VAL A 214 24.47 4.78 -8.26
N LEU A 215 23.53 3.99 -7.72
CA LEU A 215 22.58 4.45 -6.70
C LEU A 215 23.28 5.03 -5.46
N ARG A 216 24.37 4.38 -4.99
CA ARG A 216 25.11 4.81 -3.79
C ARG A 216 25.88 6.11 -3.99
N ARG A 217 26.45 6.31 -5.18
CA ARG A 217 27.40 7.40 -5.45
C ARG A 217 26.77 8.60 -6.14
N CYS A 218 25.72 8.40 -6.92
CA CYS A 218 25.26 9.39 -7.89
C CYS A 218 23.83 9.86 -7.65
N VAL A 219 22.96 9.03 -7.04
CA VAL A 219 21.58 9.44 -6.77
C VAL A 219 21.47 10.17 -5.43
N PRO A 220 21.13 11.47 -5.41
CA PRO A 220 21.06 12.23 -4.17
C PRO A 220 19.95 11.71 -3.25
N GLY A 221 20.24 11.65 -1.95
CA GLY A 221 19.24 11.26 -0.95
C GLY A 221 18.99 9.75 -0.83
N VAL A 222 19.48 8.93 -1.76
CA VAL A 222 19.37 7.47 -1.67
C VAL A 222 20.34 6.91 -0.63
N ARG A 223 19.86 5.96 0.18
CA ARG A 223 20.60 5.28 1.26
C ARG A 223 20.14 3.84 1.38
N ARG A 224 20.83 3.06 2.23
CA ARG A 224 20.53 1.64 2.50
C ARG A 224 20.46 0.81 1.21
N VAL A 225 21.32 1.14 0.24
CA VAL A 225 21.38 0.43 -1.03
C VAL A 225 22.01 -0.94 -0.81
N ARG A 226 21.35 -2.00 -1.30
CA ARG A 226 21.85 -3.37 -1.21
C ARG A 226 21.41 -4.20 -2.41
N ALA A 227 22.37 -4.69 -3.18
CA ALA A 227 22.10 -5.72 -4.19
C ALA A 227 21.81 -7.06 -3.51
N VAL A 228 20.83 -7.79 -4.06
CA VAL A 228 20.40 -9.11 -3.58
C VAL A 228 20.38 -10.06 -4.78
N PRO A 229 21.56 -10.46 -5.31
CA PRO A 229 21.64 -11.27 -6.52
C PRO A 229 21.16 -12.71 -6.32
N THR A 230 21.14 -13.20 -5.08
CA THR A 230 20.73 -14.57 -4.72
C THR A 230 19.22 -14.76 -4.56
N ALA A 231 18.44 -13.68 -4.66
CA ALA A 231 16.98 -13.78 -4.62
C ALA A 231 16.44 -14.45 -5.90
N ARG A 232 15.27 -15.10 -5.80
CA ARG A 232 14.59 -15.70 -6.97
C ARG A 232 14.43 -14.71 -8.13
N ARG A 233 14.18 -13.43 -7.81
CA ARG A 233 14.34 -12.32 -8.75
C ARG A 233 15.40 -11.39 -8.19
N PRO A 234 16.59 -11.30 -8.82
CA PRO A 234 17.65 -10.39 -8.40
C PRO A 234 17.18 -8.93 -8.40
N VAL A 235 17.47 -8.21 -7.31
CA VAL A 235 17.07 -6.80 -7.14
C VAL A 235 18.12 -5.99 -6.39
N VAL A 236 18.12 -4.68 -6.59
CA VAL A 236 18.80 -3.70 -5.75
C VAL A 236 17.77 -3.00 -4.87
N LYS A 237 17.85 -3.21 -3.55
CA LYS A 237 17.00 -2.52 -2.59
C LYS A 237 17.52 -1.11 -2.34
N PHE A 238 16.65 -0.13 -2.15
CA PHE A 238 17.02 1.23 -1.80
C PHE A 238 16.03 1.89 -0.84
N CYS A 239 16.44 2.99 -0.22
CA CYS A 239 15.55 3.92 0.48
C CYS A 239 15.93 5.37 0.15
N HIS A 240 14.99 6.20 -0.25
CA HIS A 240 15.20 7.63 -0.45
C HIS A 240 14.87 8.42 0.82
N LYS A 241 15.85 9.16 1.35
CA LYS A 241 15.79 9.79 2.69
C LYS A 241 14.70 10.86 2.80
N GLN A 242 14.59 11.74 1.81
CA GLN A 242 13.72 12.91 1.86
C GLN A 242 12.24 12.54 1.71
N SER A 243 11.93 11.56 0.85
CA SER A 243 10.56 11.08 0.65
C SER A 243 10.16 9.98 1.64
N GLY A 244 11.13 9.30 2.25
CA GLY A 244 10.88 8.12 3.07
C GLY A 244 10.51 6.86 2.27
N LEU A 245 10.50 6.93 0.94
CA LEU A 245 10.15 5.79 0.09
C LEU A 245 11.27 4.74 0.08
N ALA A 246 10.87 3.47 0.14
CA ALA A 246 11.72 2.32 -0.10
C ALA A 246 11.25 1.59 -1.35
N GLY A 247 12.11 0.76 -1.93
CA GLY A 247 11.76 -0.01 -3.11
C GLY A 247 12.88 -0.89 -3.61
N ASP A 248 12.57 -1.63 -4.66
CA ASP A 248 13.47 -2.56 -5.33
C ASP A 248 13.65 -2.14 -6.80
N ILE A 249 14.90 -2.12 -7.30
CA ILE A 249 15.22 -2.01 -8.72
C ILE A 249 15.60 -3.38 -9.26
N SER A 250 14.89 -3.84 -10.28
CA SER A 250 15.22 -5.04 -11.05
C SER A 250 15.79 -4.65 -12.42
N ILE A 251 16.63 -5.50 -13.01
CA ILE A 251 17.16 -5.33 -14.39
C ILE A 251 16.52 -6.31 -15.38
N ASP A 252 15.87 -7.36 -14.88
CA ASP A 252 15.20 -8.36 -15.69
C ASP A 252 13.88 -8.81 -15.02
N ASN A 253 12.81 -8.11 -15.35
CA ASN A 253 11.50 -8.37 -14.78
C ASN A 253 10.32 -7.91 -15.67
N ARG A 254 10.43 -8.09 -16.99
CA ARG A 254 9.40 -7.65 -17.94
C ARG A 254 8.01 -8.25 -17.67
N LEU A 255 7.94 -9.49 -17.17
CA LEU A 255 6.68 -10.11 -16.73
C LEU A 255 5.98 -9.32 -15.62
N ALA A 256 6.71 -8.69 -14.69
CA ALA A 256 6.08 -7.90 -13.64
C ALA A 256 5.45 -6.61 -14.18
N LEU A 257 6.00 -6.00 -15.23
CA LEU A 257 5.37 -4.87 -15.92
C LEU A 257 4.04 -5.29 -16.55
N LEU A 258 4.02 -6.42 -17.26
CA LEU A 258 2.81 -6.93 -17.91
C LEU A 258 1.75 -7.32 -16.88
N ASN A 259 2.14 -8.00 -15.81
CA ASN A 259 1.22 -8.29 -14.70
C ASN A 259 0.68 -7.03 -14.03
N THR A 260 1.50 -5.99 -13.90
CA THR A 260 1.09 -4.68 -13.35
C THR A 260 0.05 -4.02 -14.26
N ARG A 261 0.29 -4.02 -15.58
CA ARG A 261 -0.66 -3.52 -16.58
C ARG A 261 -1.96 -4.31 -16.61
N PHE A 262 -1.89 -5.63 -16.49
CA PHE A 262 -3.08 -6.48 -16.38
C PHE A 262 -3.93 -6.11 -15.16
N LEU A 263 -3.29 -5.93 -14.00
CA LEU A 263 -3.99 -5.49 -12.78
C LEU A 263 -4.62 -4.10 -12.95
N GLN A 264 -3.91 -3.18 -13.61
CA GLN A 264 -4.43 -1.84 -13.94
C GLN A 264 -5.65 -1.94 -14.85
N LEU A 265 -5.58 -2.71 -15.95
CA LEU A 265 -6.69 -2.95 -16.85
C LEU A 265 -7.92 -3.49 -16.11
N CYS A 266 -7.73 -4.47 -15.21
CA CYS A 266 -8.82 -4.98 -14.40
C CYS A 266 -9.41 -3.93 -13.44
N ALA A 267 -8.58 -3.04 -12.88
CA ALA A 267 -9.05 -1.97 -12.02
C ALA A 267 -9.85 -0.90 -12.78
N GLU A 268 -9.56 -0.71 -14.07
CA GLU A 268 -10.23 0.24 -14.97
C GLU A 268 -11.47 -0.38 -15.64
N ALA A 269 -11.54 -1.70 -15.77
CA ALA A 269 -12.64 -2.40 -16.45
C ALA A 269 -13.99 -2.34 -15.72
N ASP A 270 -14.01 -2.26 -14.39
CA ASP A 270 -15.24 -2.14 -13.60
C ASP A 270 -14.99 -1.41 -12.27
N GLU A 271 -15.84 -0.44 -11.94
CA GLU A 271 -15.69 0.44 -10.77
C GLU A 271 -15.70 -0.32 -9.43
N ARG A 272 -16.32 -1.51 -9.36
CA ARG A 272 -16.43 -2.31 -8.13
C ARG A 272 -15.12 -3.01 -7.78
N VAL A 273 -14.21 -3.17 -8.75
CA VAL A 273 -12.98 -3.95 -8.58
C VAL A 273 -12.09 -3.36 -7.49
N ARG A 274 -11.83 -2.04 -7.55
CA ARG A 274 -10.99 -1.36 -6.56
C ARG A 274 -11.59 -1.47 -5.14
N PRO A 275 -12.85 -1.07 -4.87
CA PRO A 275 -13.46 -1.24 -3.55
C PRO A 275 -13.33 -2.65 -2.98
N VAL A 276 -13.62 -3.69 -3.79
CA VAL A 276 -13.54 -5.09 -3.35
C VAL A 276 -12.10 -5.49 -3.02
N VAL A 277 -11.14 -5.17 -3.87
CA VAL A 277 -9.73 -5.52 -3.65
C VAL A 277 -9.19 -4.83 -2.39
N TYR A 278 -9.45 -3.54 -2.19
CA TYR A 278 -8.99 -2.82 -0.99
C TYR A 278 -9.62 -3.38 0.28
N ALA A 279 -10.93 -3.64 0.27
CA ALA A 279 -11.64 -4.22 1.41
C ALA A 279 -11.11 -5.61 1.78
N VAL A 280 -10.90 -6.49 0.80
CA VAL A 280 -10.38 -7.85 1.01
C VAL A 280 -8.92 -7.80 1.47
N ARG A 281 -8.07 -6.93 0.91
CA ARG A 281 -6.69 -6.76 1.35
C ARG A 281 -6.61 -6.29 2.80
N LEU A 282 -7.40 -5.28 3.17
CA LEU A 282 -7.45 -4.81 4.56
C LEU A 282 -7.94 -5.91 5.50
N TRP A 283 -9.02 -6.60 5.14
CA TRP A 283 -9.56 -7.70 5.93
C TRP A 283 -8.52 -8.82 6.12
N ALA A 284 -7.86 -9.27 5.05
CA ALA A 284 -6.88 -10.35 5.10
C ALA A 284 -5.69 -9.97 5.98
N LYS A 285 -5.19 -8.73 5.87
CA LYS A 285 -4.12 -8.21 6.75
C LYS A 285 -4.56 -8.21 8.22
N GLN A 286 -5.77 -7.74 8.52
CA GLN A 286 -6.31 -7.71 9.89
C GLN A 286 -6.57 -9.11 10.46
N GLN A 287 -6.81 -10.11 9.61
CA GLN A 287 -6.95 -11.50 10.01
C GLN A 287 -5.62 -12.27 10.04
N GLY A 288 -4.49 -11.63 9.69
CA GLY A 288 -3.19 -12.29 9.62
C GLY A 288 -3.09 -13.34 8.51
N LEU A 289 -3.87 -13.18 7.42
CA LEU A 289 -3.86 -14.06 6.25
C LEU A 289 -2.92 -13.58 5.15
N ALA A 290 -2.57 -12.29 5.18
CA ALA A 290 -1.70 -11.64 4.21
C ALA A 290 -0.79 -10.61 4.89
N GLY A 291 0.34 -10.32 4.24
CA GLY A 291 1.31 -9.31 4.70
C GLY A 291 2.47 -9.90 5.48
N ASN A 292 3.35 -10.65 4.79
CA ASN A 292 4.62 -11.10 5.35
C ASN A 292 5.54 -9.88 5.60
N PRO A 293 6.03 -9.66 6.83
CA PRO A 293 6.90 -8.51 7.15
C PRO A 293 8.19 -8.43 6.31
N SER A 294 8.67 -9.57 5.83
CA SER A 294 9.90 -9.70 5.04
C SER A 294 9.64 -10.15 3.59
N GLY A 295 8.40 -10.02 3.10
CA GLY A 295 7.97 -10.44 1.76
C GLY A 295 7.76 -11.96 1.60
N GLY A 296 8.74 -12.76 2.01
CA GLY A 296 8.64 -14.22 2.08
C GLY A 296 7.95 -14.71 3.35
N GLY A 297 7.20 -15.81 3.24
CA GLY A 297 6.53 -16.43 4.39
C GLY A 297 5.32 -17.27 3.99
N PRO A 298 4.65 -17.90 4.97
CA PRO A 298 3.52 -18.80 4.73
C PRO A 298 2.22 -18.06 4.37
N LEU A 299 2.17 -16.73 4.55
CA LEU A 299 0.98 -15.93 4.26
C LEU A 299 0.89 -15.55 2.79
N LEU A 300 -0.32 -15.25 2.33
CA LEU A 300 -0.54 -14.74 0.98
C LEU A 300 0.15 -13.37 0.83
N ASN A 301 0.83 -13.18 -0.29
CA ASN A 301 1.25 -11.83 -0.68
C ASN A 301 0.06 -11.07 -1.31
N ASN A 302 0.17 -9.74 -1.35
CA ASN A 302 -0.92 -8.90 -1.87
C ASN A 302 -1.23 -9.19 -3.34
N TYR A 303 -0.23 -9.61 -4.14
CA TYR A 303 -0.43 -9.99 -5.53
C TYR A 303 -1.33 -11.22 -5.67
N ALA A 304 -1.01 -12.30 -4.97
CA ALA A 304 -1.79 -13.55 -4.94
C ALA A 304 -3.20 -13.32 -4.40
N LEU A 305 -3.35 -12.54 -3.34
CA LEU A 305 -4.67 -12.18 -2.81
C LEU A 305 -5.50 -11.38 -3.82
N THR A 306 -4.87 -10.49 -4.58
CA THR A 306 -5.55 -9.70 -5.62
C THR A 306 -5.99 -10.60 -6.76
N LEU A 307 -5.12 -11.50 -7.24
CA LEU A 307 -5.50 -12.49 -8.26
C LEU A 307 -6.69 -13.36 -7.82
N LEU A 308 -6.75 -13.73 -6.54
CA LEU A 308 -7.90 -14.48 -6.00
C LEU A 308 -9.20 -13.67 -6.06
N VAL A 309 -9.15 -12.37 -5.78
CA VAL A 309 -10.31 -11.46 -5.92
C VAL A 309 -10.70 -11.30 -7.39
N LEU A 310 -9.73 -11.10 -8.30
CA LEU A 310 -10.03 -11.00 -9.73
C LEU A 310 -10.66 -12.29 -10.27
N PHE A 311 -10.14 -13.44 -9.87
CA PHE A 311 -10.74 -14.74 -10.21
C PHE A 311 -12.18 -14.88 -9.67
N PHE A 312 -12.43 -14.42 -8.44
CA PHE A 312 -13.79 -14.37 -7.90
C PHE A 312 -14.71 -13.50 -8.79
N LEU A 313 -14.25 -12.34 -9.25
CA LEU A 313 -15.02 -11.45 -10.13
C LEU A 313 -15.24 -12.05 -11.53
N GLN A 314 -14.27 -12.80 -12.05
CA GLN A 314 -14.39 -13.56 -13.31
C GLN A 314 -15.38 -14.74 -13.24
N THR A 315 -15.64 -15.25 -12.04
CA THR A 315 -16.52 -16.42 -11.81
C THR A 315 -17.94 -16.05 -11.38
N ARG A 316 -18.31 -14.76 -11.44
CA ARG A 316 -19.71 -14.34 -11.26
C ARG A 316 -20.56 -14.78 -12.46
N SER A 317 -21.88 -14.75 -12.29
CA SER A 317 -22.84 -15.05 -13.36
C SER A 317 -23.90 -13.95 -13.43
N PRO A 318 -23.82 -13.01 -14.40
CA PRO A 318 -22.77 -12.90 -15.43
C PRO A 318 -21.40 -12.45 -14.86
N PRO A 319 -20.27 -12.65 -15.55
CA PRO A 319 -18.94 -12.24 -15.05
C PRO A 319 -18.81 -10.73 -14.86
N VAL A 320 -18.16 -10.30 -13.77
CA VAL A 320 -17.81 -8.89 -13.55
C VAL A 320 -16.57 -8.50 -14.37
N LEU A 321 -15.62 -9.42 -14.52
CA LEU A 321 -14.41 -9.23 -15.31
C LEU A 321 -14.27 -10.30 -16.40
N PRO A 322 -13.70 -9.96 -17.58
CA PRO A 322 -13.32 -10.96 -18.57
C PRO A 322 -12.18 -11.85 -18.07
N THR A 323 -12.11 -13.07 -18.59
CA THR A 323 -10.99 -13.98 -18.33
C THR A 323 -9.74 -13.52 -19.09
N VAL A 324 -8.55 -13.94 -18.64
CA VAL A 324 -7.29 -13.67 -19.36
C VAL A 324 -7.32 -14.22 -20.78
N ALA A 325 -7.93 -15.40 -20.99
CA ALA A 325 -8.11 -15.97 -22.33
C ALA A 325 -8.96 -15.06 -23.22
N ARG A 326 -10.07 -14.53 -22.71
CA ARG A 326 -10.93 -13.61 -23.44
C ARG A 326 -10.19 -12.31 -23.80
N LEU A 327 -9.42 -11.76 -22.87
CA LEU A 327 -8.59 -10.57 -23.11
C LEU A 327 -7.56 -10.83 -24.21
N ARG A 328 -6.88 -11.99 -24.19
CA ARG A 328 -5.94 -12.37 -25.24
C ARG A 328 -6.61 -12.47 -26.60
N ASP A 329 -7.81 -13.03 -26.68
CA ASP A 329 -8.56 -13.14 -27.94
C ASP A 329 -9.01 -11.77 -28.48
N MET A 330 -9.03 -10.73 -27.64
CA MET A 330 -9.31 -9.34 -28.01
C MET A 330 -8.05 -8.54 -28.38
N ALA A 331 -6.86 -9.08 -28.13
CA ALA A 331 -5.60 -8.39 -28.35
C ALA A 331 -5.37 -8.13 -29.85
N GLY A 332 -5.09 -6.88 -30.22
CA GLY A 332 -4.69 -6.51 -31.57
C GLY A 332 -3.22 -6.82 -31.87
N ASP A 333 -2.78 -6.57 -33.10
CA ASP A 333 -1.37 -6.76 -33.48
C ASP A 333 -0.42 -5.90 -32.62
N GLU A 334 -0.85 -4.70 -32.24
CA GLU A 334 -0.12 -3.77 -31.36
C GLU A 334 -0.03 -4.25 -29.90
N ASP A 335 -0.89 -5.19 -29.49
CA ASP A 335 -0.94 -5.71 -28.12
C ASP A 335 -0.06 -6.96 -27.94
N ARG A 336 0.55 -7.46 -29.02
CA ARG A 336 1.37 -8.68 -28.98
C ARG A 336 2.56 -8.52 -28.05
N ALA A 337 2.62 -9.39 -27.06
CA ALA A 337 3.75 -9.47 -26.14
C ALA A 337 4.06 -10.93 -25.78
N VAL A 338 5.28 -11.38 -26.06
CA VAL A 338 5.77 -12.69 -25.64
C VAL A 338 7.00 -12.51 -24.75
N VAL A 339 6.94 -13.03 -23.52
CA VAL A 339 8.05 -12.90 -22.56
C VAL A 339 8.37 -14.27 -21.98
N GLY A 340 9.58 -14.76 -22.22
CA GLY A 340 10.03 -16.06 -21.69
C GLY A 340 9.18 -17.24 -22.16
N GLY A 341 8.67 -17.19 -23.40
CA GLY A 341 7.79 -18.22 -23.98
C GLY A 341 6.32 -18.11 -23.58
N TRP A 342 5.95 -17.15 -22.72
CA TRP A 342 4.56 -16.91 -22.34
C TRP A 342 3.93 -15.85 -23.23
N ASP A 343 2.78 -16.17 -23.82
CA ASP A 343 1.93 -15.17 -24.46
C ASP A 343 1.25 -14.30 -23.39
N CYS A 344 1.60 -13.03 -23.42
CA CYS A 344 1.17 -12.00 -22.48
C CYS A 344 0.35 -10.91 -23.18
N SER A 345 -0.25 -11.22 -24.34
CA SER A 345 -0.99 -10.26 -25.16
C SER A 345 -2.37 -9.99 -24.55
N PHE A 346 -2.73 -8.72 -24.40
CA PHE A 346 -4.06 -8.25 -23.96
C PHE A 346 -4.20 -6.74 -24.30
N PRO A 347 -5.43 -6.21 -24.43
CA PRO A 347 -5.66 -4.80 -24.76
C PRO A 347 -4.95 -3.83 -23.81
N ARG A 348 -4.35 -2.78 -24.38
CA ARG A 348 -3.62 -1.75 -23.61
C ARG A 348 -4.51 -0.88 -22.71
N ASP A 349 -5.79 -0.73 -23.07
CA ASP A 349 -6.75 0.10 -22.32
C ASP A 349 -8.09 -0.58 -22.13
N ALA A 350 -8.82 -0.14 -21.10
CA ALA A 350 -10.14 -0.65 -20.78
C ALA A 350 -11.25 -0.12 -21.70
N ALA A 351 -11.00 0.91 -22.52
CA ALA A 351 -12.01 1.47 -23.41
C ALA A 351 -12.42 0.49 -24.51
N SER A 352 -11.54 -0.46 -24.84
CA SER A 352 -11.82 -1.58 -25.72
C SER A 352 -12.64 -2.72 -25.08
N LEU A 353 -12.92 -2.66 -23.78
CA LEU A 353 -13.66 -3.69 -23.04
C LEU A 353 -15.15 -3.35 -22.98
N GLU A 354 -15.98 -4.34 -23.30
CA GLU A 354 -17.42 -4.24 -23.08
C GLU A 354 -17.74 -4.19 -21.58
N PRO A 355 -18.57 -3.24 -21.11
CA PRO A 355 -18.97 -3.16 -19.71
C PRO A 355 -19.66 -4.44 -19.22
N SER A 356 -19.44 -4.81 -17.96
CA SER A 356 -20.14 -5.94 -17.37
C SER A 356 -21.64 -5.67 -17.25
N THR A 357 -22.45 -6.68 -17.57
CA THR A 357 -23.90 -6.68 -17.32
C THR A 357 -24.25 -7.18 -15.91
N ASN A 358 -23.25 -7.54 -15.10
CA ASN A 358 -23.44 -7.99 -13.73
C ASN A 358 -23.82 -6.80 -12.83
N THR A 359 -24.91 -6.95 -12.07
CA THR A 359 -25.42 -5.93 -11.15
C THR A 359 -25.31 -6.33 -9.67
N GLU A 360 -24.54 -7.38 -9.36
CA GLU A 360 -24.29 -7.86 -7.98
C GLU A 360 -23.31 -6.99 -7.19
#